data_AF-A0A414GYR7-F1
#
_entry.id   AF-A0A414GYR7-F1
#
_cell.length_a   1.000
_cell.length_b   1.000
_cell.length_c   1.000
_cell.angle_alpha   90.00
_cell.angle_beta   90.00
_cell.angle_gamma   90.00
#
_symmetry.space_group_name_H-M   'P 1'
#
loop_
_entity.id
_entity.type
_entity.pdbx_description
1 polymer ?
#
loop_
_entity_poly.entity_id
_entity_poly.type
_entity_poly.pdbx_seq_one_letter_code
_entity_poly.pdbx_strand_id
1 'polypeptide(L)'
;MKQIYFLFVVLLVVMTACGGKKEASVDAEQLMFQIDSVDHVTGLQRMQVSRIDQHIVSGGKKYNLFIERAPSDSLPSVKSDSGIFADNRIIVRISRENGSRVFAKTFTKQSFSGFVSADHLRHFILEGVVFDEEKTREGKNIILAASVSYPQTDLYIPFSITITPEGKMSISKNEDMEELPPMLGDSLN
;
A
#
# COMPACT_ATOMS: atom_id res chain seq x y z
N MET A 1 35.36 68.44 -23.79
CA MET A 1 35.17 67.41 -22.74
C MET A 1 34.68 68.07 -21.46
N LYS A 2 33.40 67.87 -21.13
CA LYS A 2 32.78 67.95 -19.78
C LYS A 2 31.26 67.83 -19.95
N GLN A 3 30.57 67.37 -18.90
CA GLN A 3 29.15 66.99 -18.80
C GLN A 3 28.98 65.47 -19.00
N ILE A 4 28.38 64.65 -18.11
CA ILE A 4 27.30 64.85 -17.14
C ILE A 4 27.41 63.76 -16.04
N TYR A 5 27.03 64.10 -14.81
CA TYR A 5 26.72 63.14 -13.75
C TYR A 5 25.38 62.46 -14.04
N PHE A 6 25.32 61.12 -14.06
CA PHE A 6 24.05 60.40 -14.00
C PHE A 6 24.07 59.37 -12.88
N LEU A 7 23.22 59.66 -11.90
CA LEU A 7 22.79 58.84 -10.79
C LEU A 7 22.27 57.50 -11.30
N PHE A 8 22.88 56.38 -10.88
CA PHE A 8 22.26 55.05 -11.04
C PHE A 8 21.89 54.49 -9.68
N VAL A 9 20.57 54.42 -9.49
CA VAL A 9 19.85 53.87 -8.36
C VAL A 9 20.13 52.38 -8.24
N VAL A 10 20.47 51.97 -7.02
CA VAL A 10 20.55 50.59 -6.55
C VAL A 10 19.17 49.94 -6.67
N LEU A 11 19.07 48.81 -7.37
CA LEU A 11 17.99 47.84 -7.18
C LEU A 11 18.59 46.44 -7.07
N LEU A 12 18.90 46.04 -5.85
CA LEU A 12 19.24 44.67 -5.47
C LEU A 12 17.96 43.83 -5.45
N VAL A 13 17.72 43.05 -6.49
CA VAL A 13 16.71 41.99 -6.47
C VAL A 13 17.35 40.74 -5.88
N VAL A 14 17.13 40.51 -4.58
CA VAL A 14 17.47 39.24 -3.94
C VAL A 14 16.38 38.23 -4.30
N MET A 15 16.64 37.42 -5.32
CA MET A 15 15.84 36.23 -5.60
C MET A 15 16.12 35.19 -4.52
N THR A 16 15.29 35.15 -3.48
CA THR A 16 15.19 33.99 -2.60
C THR A 16 14.40 32.92 -3.35
N ALA A 17 15.11 32.09 -4.12
CA ALA A 17 14.54 30.86 -4.63
C ALA A 17 14.35 29.90 -3.44
N CYS A 18 13.13 29.87 -2.90
CA CYS A 18 12.69 28.81 -2.01
C CYS A 18 12.88 27.47 -2.73
N GLY A 19 13.92 26.74 -2.34
CA GLY A 19 14.11 25.34 -2.67
C GLY A 19 12.99 24.52 -2.04
N GLY A 20 11.88 24.41 -2.75
CA GLY A 20 10.87 23.39 -2.49
C GLY A 20 11.50 22.04 -2.81
N LYS A 21 11.98 21.34 -1.78
CA LYS A 21 12.18 19.89 -1.84
C LYS A 21 10.83 19.28 -2.16
N LYS A 22 10.64 18.87 -3.41
CA LYS A 22 9.61 17.91 -3.77
C LYS A 22 10.00 16.62 -3.05
N GLU A 23 9.28 16.30 -1.97
CA GLU A 23 9.26 14.93 -1.48
C GLU A 23 8.78 14.07 -2.64
N ALA A 24 9.59 13.08 -3.00
CA ALA A 24 9.22 12.12 -4.02
C ALA A 24 7.93 11.45 -3.55
N SER A 25 6.85 11.69 -4.28
CA SER A 25 5.71 10.78 -4.29
C SER A 25 6.28 9.42 -4.68
N VAL A 26 6.45 8.53 -3.71
CA VAL A 26 6.78 7.14 -3.97
C VAL A 26 5.65 6.62 -4.84
N ASP A 27 5.98 6.29 -6.08
CA ASP A 27 5.03 5.81 -7.06
C ASP A 27 4.37 4.54 -6.50
N ALA A 28 3.03 4.49 -6.50
CA ALA A 28 2.28 3.37 -5.92
C ALA A 28 2.66 2.03 -6.58
N GLU A 29 3.12 2.08 -7.83
CA GLU A 29 3.65 0.94 -8.59
C GLU A 29 4.99 0.42 -8.03
N GLN A 30 5.83 1.28 -7.45
CA GLN A 30 7.17 0.88 -6.99
C GLN A 30 7.16 0.09 -5.67
N LEU A 31 6.01 0.03 -4.99
CA LEU A 31 5.77 -0.80 -3.80
C LEU A 31 5.32 -2.23 -4.15
N MET A 32 5.11 -2.51 -5.44
CA MET A 32 4.60 -3.79 -5.93
C MET A 32 5.74 -4.79 -6.14
N PHE A 33 5.61 -5.93 -5.46
CA PHE A 33 6.36 -7.17 -5.64
C PHE A 33 7.90 -7.08 -5.79
N GLN A 34 8.62 -6.81 -4.69
CA GLN A 34 10.07 -7.00 -4.61
C GLN A 34 10.39 -8.23 -3.75
N ILE A 35 11.06 -9.24 -4.33
CA ILE A 35 11.61 -10.38 -3.57
C ILE A 35 13.00 -9.98 -3.06
N ASP A 36 13.17 -10.01 -1.75
CA ASP A 36 14.41 -9.58 -1.08
C ASP A 36 15.30 -10.77 -0.69
N SER A 37 14.70 -11.95 -0.47
CA SER A 37 15.48 -13.15 -0.14
C SER A 37 14.86 -14.44 -0.64
N VAL A 38 15.74 -15.42 -0.89
CA VAL A 38 15.39 -16.81 -1.19
C VAL A 38 16.20 -17.70 -0.24
N ASP A 39 15.50 -18.55 0.51
CA ASP A 39 16.14 -19.54 1.36
C ASP A 39 16.83 -20.61 0.50
N HIS A 40 18.16 -20.75 0.63
CA HIS A 40 18.95 -21.62 -0.22
C HIS A 40 18.72 -23.12 0.00
N VAL A 41 18.07 -23.52 1.10
CA VAL A 41 17.80 -24.92 1.43
C VAL A 41 16.42 -25.33 0.96
N THR A 42 15.42 -24.49 1.26
CA THR A 42 14.00 -24.78 1.01
C THR A 42 13.48 -24.17 -0.30
N GLY A 43 14.20 -23.21 -0.88
CA GLY A 43 13.74 -22.43 -2.03
C GLY A 43 12.67 -21.40 -1.68
N LEU A 44 12.42 -21.15 -0.39
CA LEU A 44 11.37 -20.23 0.08
C LEU A 44 11.73 -18.78 -0.24
N GLN A 45 10.94 -18.16 -1.11
CA GLN A 45 11.06 -16.77 -1.53
C GLN A 45 10.26 -15.85 -0.59
N ARG A 46 10.85 -14.72 -0.21
CA ARG A 46 10.23 -13.73 0.69
C ARG A 46 10.20 -12.35 0.06
N MET A 47 9.04 -11.70 0.17
CA MET A 47 8.92 -10.30 -0.22
C MET A 47 9.72 -9.39 0.72
N GLN A 48 10.20 -8.28 0.18
CA GLN A 48 10.79 -7.19 0.94
C GLN A 48 9.78 -6.65 1.95
N VAL A 49 10.28 -6.34 3.14
CA VAL A 49 9.53 -5.60 4.15
C VAL A 49 9.25 -4.19 3.61
N SER A 50 7.99 -3.78 3.62
CA SER A 50 7.60 -2.40 3.32
C SER A 50 7.01 -1.75 4.56
N ARG A 51 7.30 -0.46 4.76
CA ARG A 51 6.81 0.32 5.89
C ARG A 51 6.45 1.72 5.41
N ILE A 52 5.26 2.17 5.80
CA ILE A 52 4.74 3.51 5.59
C ILE A 52 4.36 4.08 6.95
N ASP A 53 4.81 5.29 7.22
CA ASP A 53 4.40 6.10 8.37
C ASP A 53 4.14 7.51 7.86
N GLN A 54 2.86 7.89 7.76
CA GLN A 54 2.46 9.15 7.12
C GLN A 54 1.28 9.81 7.82
N HIS A 55 1.20 11.14 7.69
CA HIS A 55 0.03 11.91 8.09
C HIS A 55 -0.99 11.94 6.96
N ILE A 56 -2.26 11.65 7.28
CA ILE A 56 -3.37 11.67 6.32
C ILE A 56 -4.48 12.59 6.81
N VAL A 57 -5.32 13.05 5.88
CA VAL A 57 -6.51 13.85 6.17
C VAL A 57 -7.75 13.12 5.68
N SER A 58 -8.78 13.02 6.53
CA SER A 58 -10.10 12.50 6.15
C SER A 58 -11.18 13.28 6.88
N GLY A 59 -12.22 13.72 6.17
CA GLY A 59 -13.32 14.53 6.73
C GLY A 59 -12.84 15.80 7.47
N GLY A 60 -11.76 16.44 7.00
CA GLY A 60 -11.16 17.63 7.63
C GLY A 60 -10.37 17.38 8.92
N LYS A 61 -10.17 16.11 9.31
CA LYS A 61 -9.40 15.72 10.50
C LYS A 61 -8.08 15.06 10.09
N LYS A 62 -7.03 15.30 10.87
CA LYS A 62 -5.70 14.69 10.68
C LYS A 62 -5.55 13.40 11.47
N TYR A 63 -4.89 12.43 10.85
CA TYR A 63 -4.57 11.12 11.43
C TYR A 63 -3.12 10.75 11.12
N ASN A 64 -2.57 9.85 11.92
CA ASN A 64 -1.31 9.16 11.62
C ASN A 64 -1.66 7.75 11.15
N LEU A 65 -1.16 7.38 9.98
CA LEU A 65 -1.32 6.08 9.38
C LEU A 65 0.03 5.37 9.35
N PHE A 66 0.07 4.20 9.98
CA PHE A 66 1.18 3.27 9.88
C PHE A 66 0.72 2.00 9.15
N ILE A 67 1.48 1.58 8.15
CA ILE A 67 1.31 0.32 7.44
C ILE A 67 2.66 -0.39 7.38
N GLU A 68 2.71 -1.68 7.72
CA GLU A 68 3.89 -2.51 7.51
C GLU A 68 3.51 -3.86 6.91
N ARG A 69 4.09 -4.20 5.76
CA ARG A 69 4.05 -5.55 5.19
C ARG A 69 5.34 -6.27 5.53
N ALA A 70 5.22 -7.48 6.03
CA ALA A 70 6.37 -8.36 6.23
C ALA A 70 6.02 -9.82 5.90
N PRO A 71 6.97 -10.60 5.37
CA PRO A 71 6.81 -12.03 5.21
C PRO A 71 6.58 -12.69 6.59
N SER A 72 5.78 -13.74 6.61
CA SER A 72 5.38 -14.42 7.83
C SER A 72 5.55 -15.93 7.71
N ASP A 73 6.68 -16.42 8.21
CA ASP A 73 7.03 -17.86 8.19
C ASP A 73 6.07 -18.74 9.01
N SER A 74 5.23 -18.13 9.87
CA SER A 74 4.17 -18.81 10.61
C SER A 74 2.90 -19.09 9.78
N LEU A 75 2.78 -18.48 8.59
CA LEU A 75 1.67 -18.71 7.68
C LEU A 75 2.02 -19.82 6.68
N PRO A 76 1.02 -20.56 6.16
CA PRO A 76 1.26 -21.54 5.11
C PRO A 76 1.91 -20.90 3.89
N SER A 77 3.01 -21.48 3.41
CA SER A 77 3.66 -21.07 2.17
C SER A 77 2.75 -21.31 0.97
N VAL A 78 2.88 -20.48 -0.06
CA VAL A 78 2.15 -20.58 -1.32
C VAL A 78 3.05 -21.20 -2.37
N LYS A 79 2.55 -22.20 -3.10
CA LYS A 79 3.26 -22.83 -4.21
C LYS A 79 2.68 -22.36 -5.53
N SER A 80 3.55 -21.99 -6.46
CA SER A 80 3.22 -21.69 -7.85
C SER A 80 4.28 -22.31 -8.78
N ASP A 81 4.06 -22.18 -10.09
CA ASP A 81 5.03 -22.62 -11.10
C ASP A 81 6.38 -21.92 -10.96
N SER A 82 6.38 -20.71 -10.37
CA SER A 82 7.58 -19.90 -10.16
C SER A 82 8.29 -20.18 -8.82
N GLY A 83 7.76 -21.08 -7.98
CA GLY A 83 8.42 -21.56 -6.77
C GLY A 83 7.55 -21.55 -5.51
N ILE A 84 8.21 -21.44 -4.35
CA ILE A 84 7.58 -21.46 -3.04
C ILE A 84 7.72 -20.07 -2.41
N PHE A 85 6.62 -19.47 -1.98
CA PHE A 85 6.57 -18.10 -1.48
C PHE A 85 6.05 -18.08 -0.04
N ALA A 86 6.70 -17.29 0.82
CA ALA A 86 6.12 -16.94 2.11
C ALA A 86 4.93 -15.99 1.89
N ASP A 87 3.82 -16.27 2.58
CA ASP A 87 2.72 -15.30 2.65
C ASP A 87 3.09 -14.15 3.62
N ASN A 88 2.35 -13.04 3.53
CA ASN A 88 2.63 -11.85 4.30
C ASN A 88 1.59 -11.60 5.39
N ARG A 89 2.03 -10.87 6.41
CA ARG A 89 1.16 -10.13 7.30
C ARG A 89 1.28 -8.64 7.01
N ILE A 90 0.17 -7.92 7.11
CA ILE A 90 0.14 -6.46 6.99
C ILE A 90 -0.44 -5.85 8.25
N ILE A 91 0.36 -5.08 8.98
CA ILE A 91 -0.06 -4.38 10.19
C ILE A 91 -0.53 -2.99 9.78
N VAL A 92 -1.78 -2.64 10.10
CA VAL A 92 -2.34 -1.31 9.91
C VAL A 92 -2.65 -0.71 11.27
N ARG A 93 -2.16 0.51 11.52
CA ARG A 93 -2.50 1.30 12.71
C ARG A 93 -2.90 2.72 12.29
N ILE A 94 -4.00 3.19 12.85
CA ILE A 94 -4.50 4.55 12.64
C ILE A 94 -4.69 5.19 14.01
N SER A 95 -4.09 6.36 14.21
CA SER A 95 -4.33 7.20 15.39
C SER A 95 -4.76 8.60 14.96
N ARG A 96 -5.47 9.31 15.85
CA ARG A 96 -5.71 10.75 15.67
C ARG A 96 -4.38 11.52 15.86
N GLU A 97 -4.35 12.78 15.45
CA GLU A 97 -3.19 13.68 15.63
C GLU A 97 -2.69 13.72 17.10
N ASN A 98 -3.60 13.63 18.07
CA ASN A 98 -3.26 13.58 19.50
C ASN A 98 -2.75 12.21 20.01
N GLY A 99 -2.50 11.26 19.12
CA GLY A 99 -2.02 9.91 19.44
C GLY A 99 -3.09 8.92 19.89
N SER A 100 -4.35 9.34 20.08
CA SER A 100 -5.43 8.41 20.45
C SER A 100 -5.67 7.40 19.33
N ARG A 101 -5.68 6.10 19.69
CA ARG A 101 -5.90 5.01 18.72
C ARG A 101 -7.32 5.05 18.16
N VAL A 102 -7.43 4.95 16.84
CA VAL A 102 -8.69 4.77 16.11
C VAL A 102 -8.83 3.31 15.68
N PHE A 103 -7.79 2.76 15.06
CA PHE A 103 -7.82 1.41 14.49
C PHE A 103 -6.46 0.73 14.62
N ALA A 104 -6.46 -0.57 14.85
CA ALA A 104 -5.28 -1.41 14.79
C ALA A 104 -5.69 -2.83 14.41
N LYS A 105 -5.11 -3.37 13.34
CA LYS A 105 -5.34 -4.74 12.90
C LYS A 105 -4.13 -5.28 12.15
N THR A 106 -3.86 -6.56 12.35
CA THR A 106 -2.98 -7.34 11.48
C THR A 106 -3.84 -8.10 10.49
N PHE A 107 -3.61 -7.87 9.21
CA PHE A 107 -4.23 -8.57 8.10
C PHE A 107 -3.32 -9.71 7.62
N THR A 108 -3.98 -10.77 7.16
CA THR A 108 -3.42 -11.86 6.37
C THR A 108 -4.39 -12.09 5.21
N LYS A 109 -4.04 -12.87 4.18
CA LYS A 109 -4.97 -13.15 3.08
C LYS A 109 -6.30 -13.75 3.55
N GLN A 110 -6.30 -14.45 4.69
CA GLN A 110 -7.51 -15.01 5.31
C GLN A 110 -8.52 -13.95 5.76
N SER A 111 -8.11 -12.69 5.93
CA SER A 111 -9.03 -11.57 6.18
C SER A 111 -10.02 -11.33 5.03
N PHE A 112 -9.74 -11.87 3.84
CA PHE A 112 -10.54 -11.72 2.63
C PHE A 112 -11.28 -13.02 2.22
N SER A 113 -11.24 -14.06 3.05
CA SER A 113 -11.86 -15.37 2.79
C SER A 113 -13.38 -15.34 2.60
N GLY A 114 -14.06 -14.27 3.06
CA GLY A 114 -15.48 -14.05 2.78
C GLY A 114 -15.79 -13.61 1.34
N PHE A 115 -14.78 -13.26 0.55
CA PHE A 115 -14.93 -12.68 -0.79
C PHE A 115 -14.23 -13.51 -1.90
N VAL A 116 -13.43 -14.50 -1.50
CA VAL A 116 -12.63 -15.35 -2.39
C VAL A 116 -12.76 -16.78 -1.91
N SER A 117 -13.07 -17.72 -2.82
CA SER A 117 -13.13 -19.14 -2.48
C SER A 117 -11.79 -19.62 -1.90
N ALA A 118 -11.83 -20.61 -1.01
CA ALA A 118 -10.63 -21.19 -0.43
C ALA A 118 -9.68 -21.75 -1.50
N ASP A 119 -10.24 -22.34 -2.55
CA ASP A 119 -9.48 -22.91 -3.68
C ASP A 119 -8.72 -21.85 -4.46
N HIS A 120 -9.29 -20.66 -4.64
CA HIS A 120 -8.52 -19.55 -5.21
C HIS A 120 -7.51 -19.04 -4.19
N LEU A 121 -7.96 -18.66 -2.98
CA LEU A 121 -7.15 -17.96 -1.98
C LEU A 121 -5.87 -18.72 -1.56
N ARG A 122 -5.85 -20.06 -1.65
CA ARG A 122 -4.65 -20.86 -1.35
C ARG A 122 -3.48 -20.55 -2.30
N HIS A 123 -3.74 -20.12 -3.53
CA HIS A 123 -2.75 -19.76 -4.55
C HIS A 123 -2.29 -18.30 -4.50
N PHE A 124 -2.95 -17.46 -3.71
CA PHE A 124 -2.60 -16.04 -3.57
C PHE A 124 -1.71 -15.80 -2.35
N ILE A 125 -0.90 -14.73 -2.39
CA ILE A 125 -0.30 -14.12 -1.20
C ILE A 125 -1.01 -12.79 -0.91
N LEU A 126 -0.97 -12.34 0.34
CA LEU A 126 -1.36 -10.96 0.68
C LEU A 126 -0.27 -10.01 0.17
N GLU A 127 -0.58 -9.25 -0.87
CA GLU A 127 0.41 -8.44 -1.56
C GLU A 127 0.54 -7.04 -0.94
N GLY A 128 -0.56 -6.33 -0.71
CA GLY A 128 -0.47 -4.93 -0.33
C GLY A 128 -1.69 -4.43 0.42
N VAL A 129 -1.45 -3.40 1.24
CA VAL A 129 -2.46 -2.46 1.71
C VAL A 129 -1.87 -1.07 1.56
N VAL A 130 -2.56 -0.18 0.87
CA VAL A 130 -2.13 1.19 0.60
C VAL A 130 -3.24 2.17 0.94
N PHE A 131 -2.88 3.41 1.26
CA PHE A 131 -3.84 4.47 1.47
C PHE A 131 -4.43 4.93 0.13
N ASP A 132 -5.76 4.90 0.02
CA ASP A 132 -6.49 5.41 -1.14
C ASP A 132 -6.89 6.87 -0.85
N GLU A 133 -6.02 7.81 -1.22
CA GLU A 133 -6.25 9.23 -0.96
C GLU A 133 -7.47 9.75 -1.73
N GLU A 134 -7.67 9.29 -2.96
CA GLU A 134 -8.77 9.73 -3.82
C GLU A 134 -10.12 9.38 -3.20
N LYS A 135 -10.36 8.09 -2.88
CA LYS A 135 -11.62 7.66 -2.24
C LYS A 135 -11.77 8.19 -0.83
N THR A 136 -10.66 8.44 -0.12
CA THR A 136 -10.72 9.06 1.21
C THR A 136 -11.17 10.52 1.15
N ARG A 137 -10.77 11.26 0.10
CA ARG A 137 -11.09 12.69 -0.07
C ARG A 137 -12.58 12.93 -0.28
N GLU A 138 -13.30 11.96 -0.84
CA GLU A 138 -14.74 12.03 -1.11
C GLU A 138 -15.62 11.90 0.14
N GLY A 139 -15.07 11.48 1.28
CA GLY A 139 -15.85 11.12 2.45
C GLY A 139 -15.24 11.47 3.81
N LYS A 140 -15.86 10.91 4.86
CA LYS A 140 -15.39 11.01 6.26
C LYS A 140 -14.62 9.76 6.71
N ASN A 141 -14.61 8.73 5.89
CA ASN A 141 -13.97 7.46 6.18
C ASN A 141 -12.55 7.46 5.60
N ILE A 142 -11.67 6.69 6.20
CA ILE A 142 -10.34 6.38 5.66
C ILE A 142 -10.49 5.12 4.81
N ILE A 143 -10.10 5.21 3.54
CA ILE A 143 -10.17 4.12 2.59
C ILE A 143 -8.76 3.60 2.34
N LEU A 144 -8.58 2.28 2.43
CA LEU A 144 -7.34 1.59 2.07
C LEU A 144 -7.64 0.63 0.93
N ALA A 145 -6.84 0.66 -0.12
CA ALA A 145 -6.86 -0.38 -1.14
C ALA A 145 -6.00 -1.55 -0.66
N ALA A 146 -6.47 -2.78 -0.85
CA ALA A 146 -5.73 -3.99 -0.53
C ALA A 146 -5.77 -4.96 -1.71
N SER A 147 -4.74 -5.79 -1.85
CA SER A 147 -4.70 -6.82 -2.88
C SER A 147 -4.20 -8.15 -2.34
N VAL A 148 -4.76 -9.24 -2.86
CA VAL A 148 -4.10 -10.54 -2.86
C VAL A 148 -3.70 -10.85 -4.29
N SER A 149 -2.47 -11.32 -4.52
CA SER A 149 -1.94 -11.58 -5.87
C SER A 149 -1.37 -12.98 -6.03
N TYR A 150 -1.39 -13.48 -7.26
CA TYR A 150 -0.67 -14.70 -7.61
C TYR A 150 0.82 -14.33 -7.73
N PRO A 151 1.72 -15.00 -6.98
CA PRO A 151 3.11 -14.59 -6.91
C PRO A 151 3.79 -14.48 -8.29
N GLN A 152 4.56 -13.41 -8.50
CA GLN A 152 5.31 -13.14 -9.74
C GLN A 152 4.47 -13.02 -11.01
N THR A 153 3.20 -12.60 -10.88
CA THR A 153 2.33 -12.28 -12.02
C THR A 153 1.54 -11.00 -11.74
N ASP A 154 0.93 -10.44 -12.77
CA ASP A 154 0.05 -9.27 -12.65
C ASP A 154 -1.40 -9.64 -12.25
N LEU A 155 -1.65 -10.91 -11.90
CA LEU A 155 -2.98 -11.38 -11.50
C LEU A 155 -3.23 -11.08 -10.02
N TYR A 156 -4.14 -10.15 -9.73
CA TYR A 156 -4.52 -9.80 -8.37
C TYR A 156 -6.04 -9.58 -8.22
N ILE A 157 -6.51 -9.68 -6.98
CA ILE A 157 -7.88 -9.34 -6.59
C ILE A 157 -7.82 -8.11 -5.67
N PRO A 158 -8.36 -6.96 -6.09
CA PRO A 158 -8.42 -5.76 -5.27
C PRO A 158 -9.62 -5.75 -4.32
N PHE A 159 -9.39 -5.16 -3.16
CA PHE A 159 -10.36 -4.90 -2.12
C PHE A 159 -10.26 -3.46 -1.65
N SER A 160 -11.38 -2.95 -1.14
CA SER A 160 -11.43 -1.71 -0.38
C SER A 160 -11.68 -2.03 1.09
N ILE A 161 -10.86 -1.46 1.97
CA ILE A 161 -11.04 -1.51 3.41
C ILE A 161 -11.46 -0.11 3.87
N THR A 162 -12.67 -0.02 4.40
CA THR A 162 -13.23 1.24 4.90
C THR A 162 -13.10 1.28 6.41
N ILE A 163 -12.49 2.34 6.94
CA ILE A 163 -12.39 2.62 8.38
C ILE A 163 -13.15 3.90 8.71
N THR A 164 -14.15 3.81 9.60
CA THR A 164 -14.89 5.00 10.06
C THR A 164 -14.09 5.81 11.09
N PRO A 165 -14.42 7.09 11.37
CA PRO A 165 -13.76 7.89 12.41
C PRO A 165 -13.79 7.29 13.82
N GLU A 166 -14.74 6.39 14.07
CA GLU A 166 -14.92 5.63 15.32
C GLU A 166 -14.10 4.34 15.33
N GLY A 167 -13.46 3.97 14.23
CA GLY A 167 -12.62 2.78 14.10
C GLY A 167 -13.36 1.51 13.68
N LYS A 168 -14.61 1.61 13.22
CA LYS A 168 -15.32 0.46 12.64
C LYS A 168 -14.73 0.14 11.26
N MET A 169 -14.59 -1.15 10.96
CA MET A 169 -13.99 -1.64 9.72
C MET A 169 -14.98 -2.47 8.92
N SER A 170 -14.97 -2.29 7.60
CA SER A 170 -15.62 -3.15 6.62
C SER A 170 -14.71 -3.38 5.41
N ILE A 171 -14.91 -4.50 4.73
CA ILE A 171 -14.19 -4.86 3.50
C ILE A 171 -15.22 -5.02 2.38
N SER A 172 -14.89 -4.56 1.18
CA SER A 172 -15.62 -4.86 -0.04
C SER A 172 -14.66 -5.29 -1.14
N LYS A 173 -15.10 -6.21 -1.99
CA LYS A 173 -14.40 -6.56 -3.23
C LYS A 173 -14.74 -5.49 -4.28
N ASN A 174 -13.77 -5.04 -5.07
CA ASN A 174 -14.11 -4.17 -6.20
C ASN A 174 -14.69 -5.05 -7.32
N GLU A 175 -15.95 -4.80 -7.69
CA GLU A 175 -16.71 -5.65 -8.63
C GLU A 175 -16.40 -5.35 -10.10
N ASP A 176 -15.77 -4.21 -10.40
CA ASP A 176 -15.48 -3.75 -11.77
C ASP A 176 -14.26 -4.45 -12.42
N MET A 177 -13.71 -5.50 -11.81
CA MET A 177 -12.56 -6.25 -12.33
C MET A 177 -13.00 -7.49 -13.10
N GLU A 178 -12.29 -7.78 -14.19
CA GLU A 178 -12.47 -9.02 -14.95
C GLU A 178 -12.33 -10.25 -14.05
N GLU A 179 -13.14 -11.28 -14.33
CA GLU A 179 -13.01 -12.56 -13.64
C GLU A 179 -11.63 -13.14 -13.89
N LEU A 180 -11.00 -13.62 -12.82
CA LEU A 180 -9.74 -14.33 -12.93
C LEU A 180 -9.90 -15.52 -13.87
N PRO A 181 -8.89 -15.79 -14.72
CA PRO A 181 -8.93 -16.97 -15.58
C PRO A 181 -9.08 -18.23 -14.72
N PRO A 182 -9.76 -19.27 -15.25
CA PRO A 182 -9.84 -20.56 -14.56
C PRO A 182 -8.43 -21.07 -14.31
N MET A 183 -8.15 -21.47 -13.07
CA MET A 183 -6.84 -21.98 -12.68
C MET A 183 -6.57 -23.30 -13.42
N LEU A 184 -5.53 -23.32 -14.26
CA LEU A 184 -5.05 -24.54 -14.92
C LEU A 184 -4.38 -25.42 -13.86
N GLY A 185 -5.14 -26.29 -13.21
CA GLY A 185 -4.61 -27.18 -12.17
C GLY A 185 -5.47 -28.37 -11.77
N ASP A 186 -6.79 -28.33 -11.99
CA ASP A 186 -7.69 -29.41 -11.56
C ASP A 186 -8.13 -30.37 -12.69
N SER A 187 -7.55 -30.29 -13.88
CA SER A 187 -7.86 -31.19 -15.01
C SER A 187 -7.11 -32.53 -15.00
N LEU A 188 -6.47 -32.91 -13.88
CA LEU A 188 -5.87 -34.22 -13.70
C LEU A 188 -6.19 -34.79 -12.31
N ASN A 189 -7.44 -35.21 -12.13
CA ASN A 189 -7.82 -36.30 -11.25
C ASN A 189 -8.71 -37.27 -12.02
#